data_AF-I1SRY3-F1
#
_entry.id   AF-I1SRY3-F1
#
_cell.length_a   1.000
_cell.length_b   1.000
_cell.length_c   1.000
_cell.angle_alpha   90.00
_cell.angle_beta   90.00
_cell.angle_gamma   90.00
#
_symmetry.space_group_name_H-M   'P 1'
#
loop_
_entity.id
_entity.type
_entity.pdbx_description
1 polymer ?
#
loop_
_entity_poly.entity_id
_entity_poly.type
_entity_poly.pdbx_seq_one_letter_code
_entity_poly.pdbx_strand_id
1 'polypeptide(L)'
;MWPKDIQGIQQKLKDLPEGGRPMFYHEVIDQGGEPIKTSEYTSLGYVAEFRYSIKLKDGIQDFGRLSGVVDYGWGMTDSAHALVFVDNHDNQRGHGGGGSLNTHKKPREYKMAVSFLLANDYGFARIMSSYYFGTNTDQGPPHNGDYSF
;
A
#
# COMPACT_ATOMS: atom_id res chain seq x y z
N MET A 1 15.25 -4.03 -6.38
CA MET A 1 16.32 -5.06 -6.32
C MET A 1 15.96 -6.14 -7.33
N TRP A 2 16.91 -6.85 -7.93
CA TRP A 2 16.57 -7.94 -8.85
C TRP A 2 15.77 -9.03 -8.11
N PRO A 3 14.67 -9.56 -8.70
CA PRO A 3 13.88 -10.62 -8.07
C PRO A 3 14.72 -11.83 -7.61
N LYS A 4 15.76 -12.19 -8.38
CA LYS A 4 16.68 -13.29 -8.02
C LYS A 4 17.49 -13.02 -6.76
N ASP A 5 17.90 -11.76 -6.53
CA ASP A 5 18.65 -11.39 -5.33
C ASP A 5 17.76 -11.50 -4.09
N ILE A 6 16.52 -11.02 -4.20
CA ILE A 6 15.50 -11.15 -3.14
C ILE A 6 15.23 -12.62 -2.85
N GLN A 7 15.05 -13.45 -3.87
CA GLN A 7 14.85 -14.89 -3.73
C GLN A 7 16.02 -15.54 -2.96
N GLY A 8 17.26 -15.20 -3.32
CA GLY A 8 18.46 -15.69 -2.64
C GLY A 8 18.54 -15.26 -1.18
N ILE A 9 18.08 -14.06 -0.84
CA ILE A 9 17.96 -13.59 0.56
C ILE A 9 16.89 -14.38 1.30
N GLN A 10 15.69 -14.52 0.71
CA GLN A 10 14.59 -15.26 1.32
C GLN A 10 15.00 -16.69 1.64
N GLN A 11 15.65 -17.40 0.71
CA GLN A 11 16.10 -18.79 0.92
C GLN A 11 17.04 -18.97 2.14
N LYS A 12 17.71 -17.92 2.60
CA LYS A 12 18.59 -17.96 3.79
C LYS A 12 17.86 -17.70 5.10
N LEU A 13 16.63 -17.21 5.06
CA LEU A 13 15.84 -16.98 6.27
C LEU A 13 15.41 -18.32 6.87
N LYS A 14 15.36 -18.37 8.20
CA LYS A 14 14.81 -19.51 8.94
C LYS A 14 13.28 -19.47 8.92
N ASP A 15 12.69 -20.62 9.19
CA ASP A 15 11.26 -20.70 9.46
C ASP A 15 10.92 -20.04 10.80
N LEU A 16 9.66 -19.64 10.97
CA LEU A 16 9.16 -19.04 12.20
C LEU A 16 9.15 -20.07 13.35
N PRO A 17 9.29 -19.64 14.62
CA PRO A 17 9.22 -20.54 15.77
C PRO A 17 7.92 -21.37 15.82
N GLU A 18 6.82 -20.80 15.33
CA GLU A 18 5.49 -21.43 15.28
C GLU A 18 5.32 -22.36 14.06
N GLY A 19 6.33 -22.44 13.19
CA GLY A 19 6.34 -23.23 11.96
C GLY A 19 5.99 -22.41 10.71
N GLY A 20 6.55 -22.84 9.58
CA GLY A 20 6.34 -22.21 8.28
C GLY A 20 7.28 -21.03 7.99
N ARG A 21 7.20 -20.54 6.74
CA ARG A 21 8.01 -19.43 6.25
C ARG A 21 7.45 -18.09 6.75
N PRO A 22 8.30 -17.07 6.98
CA PRO A 22 7.83 -15.71 7.19
C PRO A 22 6.93 -15.23 6.04
N MET A 23 5.94 -14.39 6.35
CA MET A 23 5.19 -13.68 5.32
C MET A 23 6.08 -12.58 4.70
N PHE A 24 6.13 -12.53 3.38
CA PHE A 24 6.83 -11.48 2.65
C PHE A 24 5.84 -10.60 1.90
N TYR A 25 6.06 -9.29 1.94
CA TYR A 25 5.51 -8.37 0.97
C TYR A 25 6.61 -7.44 0.47
N HIS A 26 6.50 -6.99 -0.77
CA HIS A 26 7.47 -6.13 -1.42
C HIS A 26 6.81 -4.81 -1.82
N GLU A 27 7.45 -3.69 -1.45
CA GLU A 27 7.05 -2.38 -1.93
C GLU A 27 7.59 -2.18 -3.35
N VAL A 28 6.71 -2.34 -4.33
CA VAL A 28 7.00 -2.10 -5.75
C VAL A 28 6.06 -1.00 -6.22
N ILE A 29 6.58 0.21 -6.41
CA ILE A 29 5.77 1.34 -6.90
C ILE A 29 5.64 1.19 -8.43
N ASP A 30 4.58 0.53 -8.88
CA ASP A 30 4.16 0.44 -10.27
C ASP A 30 2.79 1.10 -10.42
N GLN A 31 2.75 2.29 -11.01
CA GLN A 31 1.52 3.03 -11.27
C GLN A 31 1.05 2.90 -12.74
N GLY A 32 1.65 1.99 -13.51
CA GLY A 32 1.48 1.87 -14.96
C GLY A 32 2.59 2.57 -15.74
N GLY A 33 2.90 2.08 -16.94
CA GLY A 33 3.94 2.66 -17.81
C GLY A 33 5.41 2.44 -17.39
N GLU A 34 5.66 1.95 -16.18
CA GLU A 34 7.02 1.67 -15.68
C GLU A 34 7.67 0.44 -16.34
N PRO A 35 9.01 0.40 -16.52
CA PRO A 35 9.68 -0.78 -17.08
C PRO A 35 9.70 -1.98 -16.12
N ILE A 36 9.60 -1.73 -14.81
CA ILE A 36 9.56 -2.76 -13.77
C ILE A 36 8.13 -2.94 -13.28
N LYS A 37 7.66 -4.18 -13.20
CA LYS A 37 6.27 -4.54 -12.90
C LYS A 37 6.12 -5.28 -11.59
N THR A 38 4.96 -5.12 -10.93
CA THR A 38 4.61 -5.91 -9.74
C THR A 38 4.64 -7.42 -10.01
N SER A 39 4.26 -7.84 -11.21
CA SER A 39 4.24 -9.26 -11.64
C SER A 39 5.61 -9.94 -11.61
N GLU A 40 6.71 -9.19 -11.63
CA GLU A 40 8.06 -9.75 -11.49
C GLU A 40 8.34 -10.26 -10.05
N TYR A 41 7.54 -9.84 -9.07
CA TYR A 41 7.77 -10.08 -7.65
C TYR A 41 6.69 -10.93 -6.97
N THR A 42 5.58 -11.25 -7.64
CA THR A 42 4.45 -12.01 -7.04
C THR A 42 4.85 -13.41 -6.59
N SER A 43 5.81 -14.05 -7.29
CA SER A 43 6.39 -15.34 -6.88
C SER A 43 7.19 -15.28 -5.55
N LEU A 44 7.50 -14.08 -5.06
CA LEU A 44 8.31 -13.82 -3.87
C LEU A 44 7.47 -13.36 -2.67
N GLY A 45 6.15 -13.27 -2.80
CA GLY A 45 5.23 -12.82 -1.75
C GLY A 45 4.24 -11.78 -2.27
N TYR A 46 3.61 -11.07 -1.34
CA TYR A 46 2.70 -9.99 -1.68
C TYR A 46 3.44 -8.81 -2.30
N VAL A 47 2.74 -7.97 -3.04
CA VAL A 47 3.27 -6.72 -3.62
C VAL A 47 2.32 -5.56 -3.30
N ALA A 48 2.88 -4.41 -2.95
CA ALA A 48 2.11 -3.21 -2.68
C ALA A 48 1.39 -2.73 -3.95
N GLU A 49 0.07 -2.79 -3.98
CA GLU A 49 -0.72 -2.46 -5.17
C GLU A 49 -1.14 -0.97 -5.17
N PHE A 50 -0.21 -0.10 -5.55
CA PHE A 50 -0.40 1.36 -5.54
C PHE A 50 -1.54 1.83 -6.46
N ARG A 51 -1.84 1.10 -7.54
CA ARG A 51 -2.95 1.43 -8.45
C ARG A 51 -4.30 1.33 -7.74
N TYR A 52 -4.44 0.43 -6.76
CA TYR A 52 -5.65 0.31 -5.96
C TYR A 52 -5.94 1.61 -5.21
N SER A 53 -4.94 2.18 -4.53
CA SER A 53 -5.11 3.45 -3.78
C SER A 53 -5.55 4.60 -4.69
N ILE A 54 -4.99 4.67 -5.91
CA ILE A 54 -5.34 5.68 -6.92
C ILE A 54 -6.80 5.52 -7.35
N LYS A 55 -7.20 4.31 -7.76
CA LYS A 55 -8.56 4.04 -8.21
C LYS A 55 -9.59 4.17 -7.10
N LEU A 56 -9.27 3.74 -5.89
CA LEU A 56 -10.14 3.91 -4.73
C LEU A 56 -10.35 5.40 -4.44
N LYS A 57 -9.31 6.23 -4.52
CA LYS A 57 -9.47 7.68 -4.37
C LYS A 57 -10.43 8.25 -5.42
N ASP A 58 -10.32 7.85 -6.68
CA ASP A 58 -11.25 8.30 -7.73
C ASP A 58 -12.68 7.78 -7.49
N GLY A 59 -12.82 6.53 -7.04
CA GLY A 59 -14.10 5.94 -6.67
C GLY A 59 -14.78 6.65 -5.51
N ILE A 60 -14.02 7.17 -4.53
CA ILE A 60 -14.59 7.94 -3.42
C ILE A 60 -15.00 9.36 -3.84
N GLN A 61 -14.36 9.93 -4.88
CA GLN A 61 -14.76 11.22 -5.46
C GLN A 61 -15.98 11.10 -6.37
N ASP A 62 -16.15 9.96 -7.03
CA ASP A 62 -17.26 9.63 -7.91
C ASP A 62 -17.67 8.18 -7.70
N PHE A 63 -18.73 7.97 -6.93
CA PHE A 63 -19.21 6.63 -6.55
C PHE A 63 -19.61 5.77 -7.77
N GLY A 64 -19.87 6.37 -8.94
CA GLY A 64 -20.09 5.64 -10.19
C GLY A 64 -18.88 4.82 -10.64
N ARG A 65 -17.68 5.12 -10.11
CA ARG A 65 -16.41 4.44 -10.43
C ARG A 65 -16.03 3.36 -9.44
N LEU A 66 -16.76 3.17 -8.33
CA LEU A 66 -16.41 2.19 -7.30
C LEU A 66 -16.38 0.75 -7.82
N SER A 67 -17.24 0.43 -8.79
CA SER A 67 -17.25 -0.89 -9.46
C SER A 67 -15.97 -1.17 -10.25
N GLY A 68 -15.21 -0.14 -10.63
CA GLY A 68 -13.97 -0.24 -11.41
C GLY A 68 -12.70 -0.07 -10.57
N VAL A 69 -12.79 -0.13 -9.24
CA VAL A 69 -11.62 0.02 -8.35
C VAL A 69 -10.62 -1.11 -8.57
N VAL A 70 -11.09 -2.35 -8.70
CA VAL A 70 -10.26 -3.49 -9.11
C VAL A 70 -10.31 -3.59 -10.63
N ASP A 71 -9.17 -3.41 -11.28
CA ASP A 71 -9.08 -3.41 -12.73
C ASP A 71 -7.79 -4.08 -13.21
N TYR A 72 -7.90 -5.33 -13.63
CA TYR A 72 -6.79 -6.09 -14.21
C TYR A 72 -6.31 -5.52 -15.55
N GLY A 73 -7.14 -4.75 -16.26
CA GLY A 73 -6.74 -4.01 -17.46
C GLY A 73 -5.73 -2.89 -17.17
N TRP A 74 -5.62 -2.45 -15.91
CA TRP A 74 -4.56 -1.55 -15.42
C TRP A 74 -3.28 -2.28 -15.01
N GLY A 75 -3.20 -3.58 -15.26
CA GLY A 75 -2.07 -4.42 -14.83
C GLY A 75 -2.04 -4.66 -13.32
N MET A 76 -3.17 -4.48 -12.63
CA MET A 76 -3.28 -4.79 -11.21
C MET A 76 -2.94 -6.26 -10.95
N THR A 77 -2.26 -6.48 -9.83
CA THR A 77 -1.88 -7.79 -9.34
C THR A 77 -3.11 -8.62 -9.00
N ASP A 78 -3.05 -9.95 -9.14
CA ASP A 78 -4.12 -10.81 -8.67
C ASP A 78 -4.34 -10.69 -7.15
N SER A 79 -5.58 -10.95 -6.71
CA SER A 79 -5.99 -10.77 -5.31
C SER A 79 -5.12 -11.57 -4.32
N ALA A 80 -4.62 -12.75 -4.69
CA ALA A 80 -3.84 -13.59 -3.79
C ALA A 80 -2.44 -13.03 -3.47
N HIS A 81 -1.94 -12.10 -4.29
CA HIS A 81 -0.61 -11.50 -4.13
C HIS A 81 -0.67 -9.97 -3.92
N ALA A 82 -1.83 -9.33 -3.97
CA ALA A 82 -1.94 -7.89 -3.76
C ALA A 82 -1.96 -7.54 -2.26
N LEU A 83 -1.12 -6.58 -1.84
CA LEU A 83 -1.27 -5.87 -0.57
C LEU A 83 -1.86 -4.49 -0.85
N VAL A 84 -3.04 -4.22 -0.32
CA VAL A 84 -3.86 -3.04 -0.65
C VAL A 84 -4.06 -2.12 0.55
N PHE A 85 -4.17 -0.83 0.27
CA PHE A 85 -4.27 0.22 1.29
C PHE A 85 -4.92 1.47 0.70
N VAL A 86 -5.52 2.31 1.56
CA VAL A 86 -6.03 3.64 1.16
C VAL A 86 -4.86 4.60 0.92
N ASP A 87 -3.91 4.60 1.85
CA ASP A 87 -2.69 5.39 1.85
C ASP A 87 -1.56 4.63 2.57
N ASN A 88 -0.32 5.07 2.39
CA ASN A 88 0.84 4.64 3.16
C ASN A 88 1.58 5.88 3.69
N HIS A 89 2.65 5.66 4.47
CA HIS A 89 3.43 6.73 5.07
C HIS A 89 4.08 7.70 4.05
N ASP A 90 4.48 7.23 2.88
CA ASP A 90 5.06 8.05 1.80
C ASP A 90 4.01 8.90 1.09
N ASN A 91 2.96 8.25 0.60
CA ASN A 91 2.02 8.86 -0.32
C ASN A 91 1.07 9.85 0.37
N GLN A 92 0.85 9.70 1.69
CA GLN A 92 0.14 10.69 2.50
C GLN A 92 0.96 11.97 2.74
N ARG A 93 2.25 11.94 2.40
CA ARG A 93 3.20 13.07 2.45
C ARG A 93 3.62 13.57 1.07
N GLY A 94 3.12 12.98 -0.01
CA GLY A 94 3.43 13.42 -1.39
C GLY A 94 4.58 12.66 -2.07
N HIS A 95 5.15 11.65 -1.43
CA HIS A 95 6.21 10.81 -2.01
C HIS A 95 5.62 9.60 -2.75
N GLY A 96 6.40 8.99 -3.65
CA GLY A 96 6.01 7.74 -4.32
C GLY A 96 4.75 7.84 -5.19
N GLY A 97 4.55 8.98 -5.86
CA GLY A 97 3.33 9.28 -6.63
C GLY A 97 2.12 9.61 -5.76
N GLY A 98 2.37 10.12 -4.54
CA GLY A 98 1.35 10.64 -3.62
C GLY A 98 0.91 12.08 -3.89
N GLY A 99 0.23 12.68 -2.91
CA GLY A 99 -0.16 14.11 -2.92
C GLY A 99 -1.62 14.39 -3.29
N SER A 100 -2.37 13.39 -3.77
CA SER A 100 -3.79 13.52 -4.12
C SER A 100 -4.69 12.41 -3.57
N LEU A 101 -4.15 11.51 -2.74
CA LEU A 101 -4.88 10.37 -2.17
C LEU A 101 -5.77 10.75 -0.99
N ASN A 102 -6.72 9.86 -0.66
CA ASN A 102 -7.48 9.95 0.57
C ASN A 102 -6.56 9.67 1.76
N THR A 103 -6.56 10.54 2.76
CA THR A 103 -5.74 10.38 3.98
C THR A 103 -6.53 10.84 5.19
N HIS A 104 -6.00 10.60 6.40
CA HIS A 104 -6.58 11.09 7.65
C HIS A 104 -6.87 12.62 7.66
N LYS A 105 -6.21 13.42 6.81
CA LYS A 105 -6.47 14.86 6.65
C LYS A 105 -7.87 15.18 6.09
N LYS A 106 -8.53 14.21 5.46
CA LYS A 106 -9.91 14.29 4.95
C LYS A 106 -10.75 13.16 5.60
N PRO A 107 -11.16 13.32 6.87
CA PRO A 107 -11.63 12.20 7.69
C PRO A 107 -12.94 11.57 7.21
N ARG A 108 -13.80 12.30 6.50
CA ARG A 108 -15.05 11.75 5.96
C ARG A 108 -14.76 10.81 4.80
N GLU A 109 -14.03 11.28 3.80
CA GLU A 109 -13.60 10.53 2.62
C GLU A 109 -12.71 9.36 3.01
N TYR A 110 -11.81 9.55 3.98
CA TYR A 110 -10.95 8.49 4.48
C TYR A 110 -11.72 7.33 5.10
N LYS A 111 -12.74 7.62 5.93
CA LYS A 111 -13.59 6.57 6.49
C LYS A 111 -14.36 5.83 5.40
N MET A 112 -14.87 6.54 4.39
CA MET A 112 -15.53 5.88 3.25
C MET A 112 -14.57 4.97 2.48
N ALA A 113 -13.34 5.43 2.24
CA ALA A 113 -12.30 4.65 1.56
C ALA A 113 -11.92 3.40 2.37
N VAL A 114 -11.70 3.52 3.69
CA VAL A 114 -11.38 2.38 4.56
C VAL A 114 -12.55 1.40 4.62
N SER A 115 -13.79 1.88 4.72
CA SER A 115 -14.97 1.01 4.69
C SER A 115 -15.06 0.22 3.39
N PHE A 116 -14.81 0.86 2.24
CA PHE A 116 -14.78 0.16 0.96
C PHE A 116 -13.62 -0.85 0.89
N LEU A 117 -12.41 -0.45 1.28
CA LEU A 117 -11.24 -1.33 1.33
C LEU A 117 -11.52 -2.61 2.12
N LEU A 118 -12.16 -2.50 3.29
CA LEU A 118 -12.46 -3.64 4.14
C LEU A 118 -13.65 -4.50 3.66
N ALA A 119 -14.56 -3.92 2.88
CA ALA A 119 -15.71 -4.62 2.30
C ALA A 119 -15.41 -5.23 0.92
N ASN A 120 -14.37 -4.75 0.24
CA ASN A 120 -13.98 -5.19 -1.08
C ASN A 120 -13.06 -6.42 -0.97
N ASP A 121 -13.52 -7.54 -1.50
CA ASP A 121 -12.79 -8.83 -1.47
C ASP A 121 -11.65 -8.85 -2.51
N TYR A 122 -10.62 -8.03 -2.27
CA TYR A 122 -9.44 -7.92 -3.12
C TYR A 122 -8.20 -7.61 -2.29
N GLY A 123 -7.22 -8.52 -2.31
CA GLY A 123 -5.93 -8.34 -1.67
C GLY A 123 -5.94 -8.48 -0.15
N PHE A 124 -4.73 -8.41 0.41
CA PHE A 124 -4.49 -8.30 1.84
C PHE A 124 -4.57 -6.83 2.27
N ALA A 125 -5.60 -6.47 3.02
CA ALA A 125 -5.82 -5.10 3.45
C ALA A 125 -4.88 -4.66 4.58
N ARG A 126 -4.23 -3.50 4.38
CA ARG A 126 -3.44 -2.80 5.41
C ARG A 126 -4.06 -1.44 5.72
N ILE A 127 -4.39 -1.21 6.99
CA ILE A 127 -4.89 0.09 7.48
C ILE A 127 -3.69 0.92 7.95
N MET A 128 -3.62 2.17 7.50
CA MET A 128 -2.60 3.11 7.96
C MET A 128 -3.01 3.71 9.31
N SER A 129 -2.05 3.81 10.22
CA SER A 129 -2.17 4.56 11.47
C SER A 129 -1.10 5.65 11.50
N SER A 130 -1.53 6.91 11.56
CA SER A 130 -0.67 8.08 11.39
C SER A 130 -0.69 8.99 12.61
N TYR A 131 0.32 9.84 12.70
CA TYR A 131 0.29 11.06 13.51
C TYR A 131 0.07 12.28 12.61
N TYR A 132 -0.37 13.38 13.21
CA TYR A 132 -0.54 14.64 12.50
C TYR A 132 0.80 15.36 12.32
N PHE A 133 1.19 15.60 11.08
CA PHE A 133 2.45 16.28 10.71
C PHE A 133 2.23 17.66 10.07
N GLY A 134 1.00 18.20 10.12
CA GLY A 134 0.68 19.50 9.51
C GLY A 134 1.05 19.56 8.02
N THR A 135 1.73 20.63 7.62
CA THR A 135 2.29 20.83 6.28
C THR A 135 3.75 20.41 6.15
N ASN A 136 4.44 20.14 7.26
CA ASN A 136 5.83 19.70 7.24
C ASN A 136 5.89 18.19 6.98
N THR A 137 6.27 17.81 5.76
CA THR A 137 6.37 16.40 5.35
C THR A 137 7.53 15.66 6.01
N ASP A 138 8.53 16.39 6.52
CA ASP A 138 9.71 15.83 7.18
C ASP A 138 9.55 15.77 8.72
N GLN A 139 8.39 16.17 9.25
CA GLN A 139 8.12 16.15 10.69
C GLN A 139 8.11 14.72 11.22
N GLY A 140 8.93 14.46 12.24
CA GLY A 140 8.93 13.21 12.99
C GLY A 140 7.69 13.02 13.87
N PRO A 141 7.53 11.85 14.50
CA PRO A 141 6.41 11.56 15.38
C PRO A 141 6.35 12.52 16.59
N PRO A 142 5.17 12.68 17.23
CA PRO A 142 5.05 13.38 18.50
C PRO A 142 6.01 12.80 19.55
N HIS A 143 6.64 13.67 20.32
CA HIS A 143 7.56 13.31 21.40
C HIS A 143 7.47 14.32 22.55
N ASN A 144 7.88 13.92 23.74
CA ASN A 144 8.04 14.79 24.90
C ASN A 144 9.21 15.77 24.69
N GLY A 145 9.33 16.81 25.52
CA GLY A 145 10.40 17.82 25.39
C GLY A 145 11.83 17.26 25.50
N ASP A 146 11.98 16.06 26.04
CA ASP A 146 13.23 15.29 26.18
C ASP A 146 13.42 14.24 25.06
N TYR A 147 12.57 14.25 24.03
CA TYR A 147 12.54 13.30 22.91
C TYR A 147 12.12 11.86 23.27
N SER A 148 11.55 11.61 24.44
CA SER A 148 10.87 10.34 24.70
C SER A 148 9.53 10.25 23.96
N PHE A 149 9.05 9.03 23.73
CA PHE A 149 7.68 8.75 23.29
C PHE A 149 6.71 8.72 24.48
#